data_AF-A0A1G7QN21-F1
#
_entry.id   AF-A0A1G7QN21-F1
#
_cell.length_a   1.000
_cell.length_b   1.000
_cell.length_c   1.000
_cell.angle_alpha   90.00
_cell.angle_beta   90.00
_cell.angle_gamma   90.00
#
_symmetry.space_group_name_H-M   'P 1'
#
loop_
_entity.id
_entity.type
_entity.pdbx_description
1 polymer ?
#
loop_
_entity_poly.entity_id
_entity_poly.type
_entity_poly.pdbx_seq_one_letter_code
_entity_poly.pdbx_strand_id
1 'polypeptide(L)'
;MRSMIYVLGGAPVTDERNFKRLRASREELHPHLKIADFKAFVREQFFILKLDRRKALEALPTMLEGATNEQIDAHLAHIEHVLMASGTPGERAAQRLETIRAYFDRARPPQPSPAKATPGAAKPAVSEPAALDQKSENEKADPQAKAATPAKAEQQASATSQDQPASKTTSKTTTTKASTKTTKDAEKP
;
A
#
# COMPACT_ATOMS: atom_id res chain seq x y z
N MET A 1 -1.66 1.37 -6.95
CA MET A 1 -0.47 0.63 -7.45
C MET A 1 0.38 1.39 -8.48
N ARG A 2 -0.14 1.82 -9.64
CA ARG A 2 0.65 2.44 -10.72
C ARG A 2 1.59 3.57 -10.26
N SER A 3 1.08 4.53 -9.50
CA SER A 3 1.84 5.67 -8.96
C SER A 3 3.07 5.23 -8.14
N MET A 4 2.89 4.23 -7.28
CA MET A 4 3.95 3.68 -6.44
C MET A 4 5.08 3.04 -7.25
N ILE A 5 4.75 2.31 -8.32
CA ILE A 5 5.74 1.71 -9.24
C ILE A 5 6.55 2.80 -9.97
N TYR A 6 5.89 3.90 -10.36
CA TYR A 6 6.55 5.04 -11.00
C TYR A 6 7.53 5.75 -10.03
N VAL A 7 7.09 6.05 -8.81
CA VAL A 7 7.87 6.73 -7.76
C VAL A 7 9.09 5.90 -7.35
N LEU A 8 8.93 4.58 -7.13
CA LEU A 8 10.00 3.63 -6.78
C LEU A 8 11.02 3.36 -7.92
N GLY A 9 10.99 4.13 -9.01
CA GLY A 9 12.00 4.07 -10.06
C GLY A 9 11.58 3.29 -11.30
N GLY A 10 10.75 2.25 -11.17
CA GLY A 10 10.46 1.29 -12.25
C GLY A 10 11.71 0.51 -12.70
N ALA A 11 12.63 0.26 -11.75
CA ALA A 11 13.97 -0.28 -11.95
C ALA A 11 14.27 -1.35 -10.87
N PRO A 12 15.20 -2.30 -11.11
CA PRO A 12 15.44 -3.43 -10.21
C PRO A 12 16.11 -3.06 -8.86
N VAL A 13 16.48 -1.79 -8.64
CA VAL A 13 17.20 -1.32 -7.45
C VAL A 13 16.22 -0.86 -6.35
N THR A 14 15.13 -1.61 -6.15
CA THR A 14 14.26 -1.45 -4.97
C THR A 14 14.83 -2.30 -3.84
N ASP A 15 15.07 -1.71 -2.66
CA ASP A 15 15.62 -2.45 -1.52
C ASP A 15 14.59 -3.40 -0.87
N GLU A 16 15.08 -4.27 0.01
CA GLU A 16 14.24 -5.26 0.71
C GLU A 16 13.13 -4.60 1.56
N ARG A 17 13.41 -3.43 2.15
CA ARG A 17 12.46 -2.71 3.03
C ARG A 17 11.29 -2.14 2.24
N ASN A 18 11.56 -1.47 1.12
CA ASN A 18 10.56 -1.02 0.17
C ASN A 18 9.77 -2.22 -0.37
N PHE A 19 10.42 -3.34 -0.71
CA PHE A 19 9.71 -4.55 -1.15
C PHE A 19 8.81 -5.13 -0.05
N LYS A 20 9.26 -5.14 1.21
CA LYS A 20 8.48 -5.60 2.37
C LYS A 20 7.26 -4.70 2.63
N ARG A 21 7.41 -3.36 2.56
CA ARG A 21 6.28 -2.43 2.69
C ARG A 21 5.34 -2.46 1.47
N LEU A 22 5.88 -2.62 0.26
CA LEU A 22 5.11 -2.86 -0.96
C LEU A 22 4.31 -4.17 -0.90
N ARG A 23 4.81 -5.19 -0.18
CA ARG A 23 4.06 -6.43 0.08
C ARG A 23 2.93 -6.21 1.09
N ALA A 24 3.17 -5.47 2.17
CA ALA A 24 2.11 -5.05 3.10
C ALA A 24 1.03 -4.21 2.40
N SER A 25 1.41 -3.41 1.40
CA SER A 25 0.48 -2.64 0.57
C SER A 25 -0.57 -3.51 -0.16
N ARG A 26 -0.29 -4.80 -0.41
CA ARG A 26 -1.32 -5.74 -0.91
C ARG A 26 -2.43 -5.92 0.11
N GLU A 27 -2.06 -6.13 1.37
CA GLU A 27 -3.00 -6.42 2.47
C GLU A 27 -3.84 -5.18 2.80
N GLU A 28 -3.24 -3.99 2.70
CA GLU A 28 -3.92 -2.70 2.88
C GLU A 28 -4.85 -2.33 1.71
N LEU A 29 -4.41 -2.46 0.44
CA LEU A 29 -5.14 -1.94 -0.74
C LEU A 29 -5.93 -2.98 -1.53
N HIS A 30 -5.54 -4.26 -1.46
CA HIS A 30 -6.11 -5.35 -2.26
C HIS A 30 -6.19 -6.67 -1.47
N PRO A 31 -6.82 -6.70 -0.27
CA PRO A 31 -6.83 -7.88 0.60
C PRO A 31 -7.39 -9.15 -0.07
N HIS A 32 -8.33 -8.98 -0.99
CA HIS A 32 -9.00 -10.08 -1.70
C HIS A 32 -8.18 -10.71 -2.86
N LEU A 33 -7.15 -10.03 -3.38
CA LEU A 33 -6.33 -10.58 -4.47
C LEU A 33 -5.38 -11.65 -3.94
N LYS A 34 -5.31 -12.83 -4.57
CA LYS A 34 -4.28 -13.82 -4.23
C LYS A 34 -2.90 -13.28 -4.61
N ILE A 35 -1.85 -13.84 -4.01
CA ILE A 35 -0.47 -13.36 -4.25
C ILE A 35 -0.03 -13.51 -5.72
N ALA A 36 -0.55 -14.51 -6.45
CA ALA A 36 -0.32 -14.68 -7.88
C ALA A 36 -0.97 -13.55 -8.69
N ASP A 37 -2.25 -13.27 -8.45
CA ASP A 37 -3.05 -12.25 -9.13
C ASP A 37 -2.48 -10.85 -8.86
N PHE A 38 -2.09 -10.56 -7.61
CA PHE A 38 -1.42 -9.31 -7.25
C PHE A 38 -0.07 -9.14 -7.98
N LYS A 39 0.72 -10.21 -8.12
CA LYS A 39 1.97 -10.17 -8.90
C LYS A 39 1.73 -9.95 -10.40
N ALA A 40 0.66 -10.52 -10.95
CA ALA A 40 0.24 -10.27 -12.33
C ALA A 40 -0.18 -8.81 -12.52
N PHE A 41 -1.02 -8.27 -11.64
CA PHE A 41 -1.46 -6.88 -11.64
C PHE A 41 -0.30 -5.89 -11.48
N VAL A 42 0.65 -6.13 -10.57
CA VAL A 42 1.86 -5.29 -10.44
C VAL A 42 2.69 -5.29 -11.72
N ARG A 43 2.85 -6.46 -12.36
CA ARG A 43 3.57 -6.58 -13.63
C ARG A 43 2.86 -5.87 -14.78
N GLU A 44 1.53 -5.95 -14.84
CA GLU A 44 0.70 -5.23 -15.80
C GLU A 44 0.86 -3.71 -15.65
N GLN A 45 0.70 -3.17 -14.42
CA GLN A 45 0.89 -1.73 -14.17
C GLN A 45 2.31 -1.26 -14.47
N PHE A 46 3.32 -2.11 -14.27
CA PHE A 46 4.69 -1.86 -14.71
C PHE A 46 4.84 -1.82 -16.23
N PHE A 47 4.23 -2.75 -16.97
CA PHE A 47 4.27 -2.75 -18.44
C PHE A 47 3.52 -1.55 -19.05
N ILE A 48 2.39 -1.14 -18.47
CA ILE A 48 1.69 0.09 -18.85
C ILE A 48 2.61 1.31 -18.76
N LEU A 49 3.38 1.44 -17.66
CA LEU A 49 4.38 2.50 -17.46
C LEU A 49 5.63 2.39 -18.37
N LYS A 50 5.90 1.21 -18.93
CA LYS A 50 6.99 0.98 -19.90
C LYS A 50 6.55 1.28 -21.33
N LEU A 51 5.29 1.01 -21.67
CA LEU A 51 4.72 1.22 -23.01
C LEU A 51 4.50 2.70 -23.31
N ASP A 52 3.68 3.38 -22.51
CA ASP A 52 3.53 4.85 -22.57
C ASP A 52 3.36 5.40 -21.17
N ARG A 53 4.47 5.90 -20.62
CA ARG A 53 4.51 6.50 -19.29
C ARG A 53 3.62 7.75 -19.18
N ARG A 54 3.52 8.58 -20.22
CA ARG A 54 2.78 9.85 -20.13
C ARG A 54 1.29 9.55 -20.05
N LYS A 55 0.76 8.78 -21.01
CA LYS A 55 -0.63 8.33 -21.02
C LYS A 55 -1.00 7.54 -19.76
N ALA A 56 -0.07 6.73 -19.25
CA ALA A 56 -0.26 6.00 -18.00
C ALA A 56 -0.41 6.89 -16.76
N LEU A 57 0.25 8.05 -16.71
CA LEU A 57 0.12 9.05 -15.64
C LEU A 57 -1.09 9.97 -15.87
N GLU A 58 -1.36 10.38 -17.11
CA GLU A 58 -2.52 11.18 -17.51
C GLU A 58 -3.86 10.47 -17.22
N ALA A 59 -3.87 9.14 -17.16
CA ALA A 59 -5.03 8.35 -16.75
C ALA A 59 -5.22 8.24 -15.22
N LEU A 60 -4.27 8.72 -14.39
CA LEU A 60 -4.40 8.64 -12.92
C LEU A 60 -5.60 9.44 -12.36
N PRO A 61 -5.93 10.66 -12.83
CA PRO A 61 -7.11 11.37 -12.35
C PRO A 61 -8.39 10.60 -12.62
N THR A 62 -8.54 10.03 -13.82
CA THR A 62 -9.70 9.20 -14.19
C THR A 62 -9.79 7.90 -13.41
N MET A 63 -8.66 7.33 -12.98
CA MET A 63 -8.65 6.19 -12.05
C MET A 63 -9.03 6.55 -10.61
N LEU A 64 -9.14 7.83 -10.29
CA LEU A 64 -9.51 8.37 -8.98
C LEU A 64 -10.87 9.10 -9.01
N GLU A 65 -11.58 9.09 -10.15
CA GLU A 65 -12.93 9.65 -10.25
C GLU A 65 -13.87 8.97 -9.24
N GLY A 66 -14.57 9.78 -8.44
CA GLY A 66 -15.43 9.32 -7.35
C GLY A 66 -14.71 9.10 -6.00
N ALA A 67 -13.38 9.26 -5.92
CA ALA A 67 -12.67 9.24 -4.65
C ALA A 67 -12.92 10.52 -3.84
N THR A 68 -13.05 10.40 -2.52
CA THR A 68 -13.09 11.56 -1.61
C THR A 68 -11.70 12.16 -1.43
N ASN A 69 -11.63 13.42 -1.00
CA ASN A 69 -10.35 14.07 -0.67
C ASN A 69 -9.54 13.26 0.36
N GLU A 70 -10.21 12.70 1.37
CA GLU A 70 -9.60 11.82 2.39
C GLU A 70 -9.01 10.54 1.78
N GLN A 71 -9.67 9.92 0.79
CA GLN A 71 -9.15 8.74 0.09
C GLN A 71 -7.93 9.08 -0.77
N ILE A 72 -7.95 10.24 -1.45
CA ILE A 72 -6.83 10.74 -2.24
C ILE A 72 -5.62 11.00 -1.34
N ASP A 73 -5.82 11.66 -0.20
CA ASP A 73 -4.77 11.93 0.79
C ASP A 73 -4.24 10.63 1.43
N ALA A 74 -5.11 9.67 1.76
CA ALA A 74 -4.71 8.35 2.26
C ALA A 74 -3.86 7.57 1.23
N HIS A 75 -4.20 7.64 -0.06
CA HIS A 75 -3.39 7.02 -1.11
C HIS A 75 -2.02 7.70 -1.28
N LEU A 76 -1.93 9.03 -1.16
CA LEU A 76 -0.64 9.75 -1.17
C LEU A 76 0.22 9.37 0.04
N ALA A 77 -0.33 9.44 1.25
CA ALA A 77 0.36 9.03 2.47
C ALA A 77 0.86 7.57 2.40
N HIS A 78 0.08 6.67 1.80
CA HIS A 78 0.50 5.28 1.56
C HIS A 78 1.72 5.17 0.63
N ILE A 79 1.73 5.93 -0.48
CA ILE A 79 2.88 5.98 -1.41
C ILE A 79 4.12 6.52 -0.69
N GLU A 80 3.96 7.54 0.15
CA GLU A 80 5.04 8.14 0.93
C GLU A 80 5.60 7.16 1.98
N HIS A 81 4.74 6.47 2.74
CA HIS A 81 5.16 5.42 3.68
C HIS A 81 5.94 4.29 3.01
N VAL A 82 5.57 3.90 1.78
CA VAL A 82 6.32 2.87 1.03
C VAL A 82 7.66 3.40 0.53
N LEU A 83 7.74 4.66 0.11
CA LEU A 83 9.00 5.28 -0.34
C LEU A 83 10.00 5.47 0.82
N MET A 84 9.50 5.97 1.95
CA MET A 84 10.31 6.25 3.16
C MET A 84 10.78 4.98 3.89
N ALA A 85 10.26 3.79 3.56
CA ALA A 85 10.65 2.53 4.19
C ALA A 85 12.15 2.18 3.99
N SER A 86 12.76 2.71 2.92
CA SER A 86 14.19 2.59 2.63
C SER A 86 15.08 3.66 3.29
N GLY A 87 14.47 4.66 3.96
CA GLY A 87 15.12 5.89 4.40
C GLY A 87 14.72 7.09 3.53
N THR A 88 15.46 8.19 3.63
CA THR A 88 15.18 9.43 2.87
C THR A 88 15.29 9.19 1.36
N PRO A 89 14.26 9.52 0.56
CA PRO A 89 14.29 9.35 -0.88
C PRO A 89 15.32 10.28 -1.53
N GLY A 90 16.06 9.76 -2.50
CA GLY A 90 16.88 10.58 -3.38
C GLY A 90 16.03 11.50 -4.26
N GLU A 91 16.62 12.60 -4.72
CA GLU A 91 15.97 13.68 -5.47
C GLU A 91 15.05 13.19 -6.60
N ARG A 92 15.51 12.22 -7.41
CA ARG A 92 14.74 11.64 -8.51
C ARG A 92 13.47 10.89 -8.08
N ALA A 93 13.38 10.42 -6.84
CA ALA A 93 12.16 9.82 -6.30
C ALA A 93 11.22 10.90 -5.73
N ALA A 94 11.77 11.92 -5.08
CA ALA A 94 11.01 13.09 -4.61
C ALA A 94 10.33 13.85 -5.77
N GLN A 95 11.05 14.13 -6.87
CA GLN A 95 10.49 14.76 -8.07
C GLN A 95 9.33 13.93 -8.69
N ARG A 96 9.42 12.59 -8.63
CA ARG A 96 8.35 11.70 -9.11
C ARG A 96 7.15 11.67 -8.17
N LEU A 97 7.38 11.71 -6.86
CA LEU A 97 6.32 11.83 -5.87
C LEU A 97 5.54 13.14 -6.09
N GLU A 98 6.25 14.25 -6.30
CA GLU A 98 5.63 15.56 -6.59
C GLU A 98 4.83 15.53 -7.90
N THR A 99 5.36 14.86 -8.93
CA THR A 99 4.61 14.61 -10.17
C THR A 99 3.31 13.84 -9.89
N ILE A 100 3.33 12.83 -9.01
CA ILE A 100 2.13 12.07 -8.63
C ILE A 100 1.13 12.94 -7.85
N ARG A 101 1.58 13.76 -6.88
CA ARG A 101 0.72 14.70 -6.15
C ARG A 101 -0.05 15.60 -7.12
N ALA A 102 0.63 16.20 -8.09
CA ALA A 102 -0.01 17.04 -9.11
C ALA A 102 -1.07 16.32 -9.98
N TYR A 103 -0.98 14.99 -10.18
CA TYR A 103 -2.06 14.22 -10.82
C TYR A 103 -3.20 13.87 -9.86
N PHE A 104 -2.90 13.62 -8.59
CA PHE A 104 -3.89 13.31 -7.55
C PHE A 104 -4.71 14.56 -7.19
N ASP A 105 -4.09 15.72 -7.14
CA ASP A 105 -4.76 17.00 -6.87
C ASP A 105 -5.73 17.40 -7.99
N ARG A 106 -5.48 16.97 -9.24
CA ARG A 106 -6.44 17.12 -10.36
C ARG A 106 -7.68 16.23 -10.23
N ALA A 107 -7.61 15.18 -9.42
CA ALA A 107 -8.73 14.28 -9.16
C ALA A 107 -9.60 14.72 -7.97
N ARG A 108 -9.14 15.70 -7.18
CA ARG A 108 -9.85 16.16 -5.99
C ARG A 108 -11.23 16.72 -6.38
N PRO A 109 -12.34 16.22 -5.80
CA PRO A 109 -13.63 16.87 -5.97
C PRO A 109 -13.55 18.31 -5.43
N PRO A 110 -14.21 19.28 -6.08
CA PRO A 110 -14.24 20.65 -5.61
C PRO A 110 -14.82 20.67 -4.19
N GLN A 111 -14.01 21.14 -3.23
CA GLN A 111 -14.49 21.31 -1.86
C GLN A 111 -15.72 22.22 -1.88
N PRO A 112 -16.79 21.92 -1.12
CA PRO A 112 -17.88 22.85 -0.92
C PRO A 112 -17.33 24.06 -0.17
N SER A 113 -16.92 25.08 -0.93
CA SER A 113 -16.47 26.35 -0.38
C SER A 113 -17.58 26.88 0.52
N PRO A 114 -17.30 27.27 1.78
CA PRO A 114 -18.32 27.81 2.65
C PRO A 114 -18.91 29.04 1.97
N ALA A 115 -20.18 28.92 1.55
CA ALA A 115 -20.86 29.96 0.82
C ALA A 115 -20.80 31.24 1.66
N LYS A 116 -20.31 32.32 1.04
CA LYS A 116 -20.13 33.65 1.62
C LYS A 116 -21.43 34.09 2.28
N ALA A 117 -21.52 33.91 3.60
CA ALA A 117 -22.74 34.17 4.35
C ALA A 117 -23.10 35.66 4.23
N THR A 118 -24.17 35.96 3.50
CA THR A 118 -24.79 37.29 3.48
C THR A 118 -25.58 37.47 4.78
N PRO A 119 -25.19 38.38 5.69
CA PRO A 119 -25.94 38.62 6.91
C PRO A 119 -27.11 39.56 6.61
N GLY A 120 -28.36 39.10 6.74
CA GLY A 120 -29.49 39.95 6.33
C GLY A 120 -30.91 39.40 6.43
N ALA A 121 -31.28 38.67 7.48
CA ALA A 121 -32.69 38.51 7.89
C ALA A 121 -32.77 37.94 9.33
N ALA A 122 -32.96 38.81 10.33
CA ALA A 122 -33.01 38.39 11.73
C ALA A 122 -34.37 38.66 12.38
N LYS A 123 -35.03 37.56 12.83
CA LYS A 123 -36.05 37.47 13.91
C LYS A 123 -37.43 38.16 13.69
N PRO A 124 -38.46 37.86 14.54
CA PRO A 124 -38.59 36.82 15.60
C PRO A 124 -39.59 35.69 15.17
N ALA A 125 -40.21 34.81 15.99
CA ALA A 125 -40.29 34.62 17.45
C ALA A 125 -40.58 33.13 17.87
N VAL A 126 -40.26 32.83 19.14
CA VAL A 126 -41.03 32.11 20.21
C VAL A 126 -42.39 31.48 19.78
N SER A 127 -42.70 30.20 20.09
CA SER A 127 -43.07 29.72 21.45
C SER A 127 -42.91 28.21 21.71
N GLU A 128 -42.32 27.88 22.87
CA GLU A 128 -42.66 26.70 23.69
C GLU A 128 -43.99 26.97 24.44
N PRO A 129 -44.76 25.98 24.96
CA PRO A 129 -44.31 25.22 26.14
C PRO A 129 -44.85 23.77 26.37
N ALA A 130 -44.09 23.03 27.19
CA ALA A 130 -44.54 22.17 28.31
C ALA A 130 -45.36 20.85 28.14
N ALA A 131 -45.03 19.94 29.09
CA ALA A 131 -45.89 19.01 29.85
C ALA A 131 -45.99 17.50 29.45
N LEU A 132 -45.10 16.73 30.09
CA LEU A 132 -45.40 15.62 31.04
C LEU A 132 -46.13 14.31 30.61
N ASP A 133 -45.51 13.22 31.11
CA ASP A 133 -46.07 11.93 31.51
C ASP A 133 -46.85 11.02 30.53
N GLN A 134 -46.24 9.86 30.23
CA GLN A 134 -46.72 8.66 30.92
C GLN A 134 -45.69 7.53 31.04
N LYS A 135 -45.94 6.68 32.04
CA LYS A 135 -45.10 5.63 32.62
C LYS A 135 -45.71 4.25 32.34
N SER A 136 -44.88 3.26 31.99
CA SER A 136 -44.96 1.85 32.42
C SER A 136 -43.67 1.14 31.96
N GLU A 137 -42.83 0.67 32.89
CA GLU A 137 -42.78 -0.73 33.34
C GLU A 137 -42.13 -1.65 32.29
N ASN A 138 -40.86 -2.02 32.42
CA ASN A 138 -40.31 -2.99 33.38
C ASN A 138 -40.75 -4.43 33.07
N GLU A 139 -39.94 -5.13 32.27
CA GLU A 139 -39.65 -6.54 32.55
C GLU A 139 -38.14 -6.80 32.51
N LYS A 140 -37.66 -7.45 33.56
CA LYS A 140 -36.28 -7.87 33.79
C LYS A 140 -36.14 -9.31 33.30
N ALA A 141 -35.12 -9.59 32.50
CA ALA A 141 -34.61 -10.96 32.33
C ALA A 141 -33.08 -10.94 32.19
N ASP A 142 -32.41 -10.89 33.35
CA ASP A 142 -30.98 -11.21 33.48
C ASP A 142 -30.81 -12.77 33.41
N PRO A 143 -29.60 -13.35 33.40
CA PRO A 143 -29.28 -14.41 32.46
C PRO A 143 -29.23 -15.77 33.14
N GLN A 144 -29.09 -16.85 32.36
CA GLN A 144 -28.64 -18.11 32.93
C GLN A 144 -27.53 -18.75 32.11
N ALA A 145 -26.36 -18.82 32.75
CA ALA A 145 -25.17 -19.48 32.23
C ALA A 145 -25.37 -21.00 32.15
N LYS A 146 -24.61 -21.65 31.27
CA LYS A 146 -24.05 -22.97 31.55
C LYS A 146 -22.70 -23.14 30.85
N ALA A 147 -21.69 -23.45 31.65
CA ALA A 147 -20.35 -23.81 31.19
C ALA A 147 -20.32 -25.27 30.70
N ALA A 148 -19.42 -25.56 29.76
CA ALA A 148 -18.72 -26.86 29.71
C ALA A 148 -17.53 -26.80 28.72
N THR A 149 -16.32 -26.70 29.26
CA THR A 149 -15.11 -27.18 28.58
C THR A 149 -14.97 -28.69 28.89
N PRO A 150 -14.60 -29.53 27.92
CA PRO A 150 -13.46 -30.43 28.10
C PRO A 150 -12.49 -30.33 26.90
N ALA A 151 -11.19 -30.16 27.08
CA ALA A 151 -10.22 -31.14 27.62
C ALA A 151 -9.78 -32.21 26.60
N LYS A 152 -8.65 -31.91 25.93
CA LYS A 152 -7.48 -32.75 25.63
C LYS A 152 -7.63 -34.29 25.57
N ALA A 153 -7.41 -34.81 24.37
CA ALA A 153 -6.68 -36.05 24.04
C ALA A 153 -6.07 -35.80 22.63
N GLU A 154 -4.81 -35.98 22.27
CA GLU A 154 -3.66 -36.77 22.74
C GLU A 154 -3.78 -38.29 22.53
N GLN A 155 -2.75 -38.84 21.86
CA GLN A 155 -2.63 -40.19 21.28
C GLN A 155 -3.41 -40.38 19.95
N GLN A 156 -2.88 -41.08 18.94
CA GLN A 156 -1.76 -42.03 18.95
C GLN A 156 -0.88 -41.95 17.69
N ALA A 157 0.34 -42.46 17.78
CA ALA A 157 1.37 -42.40 16.75
C ALA A 157 1.15 -43.38 15.58
N SER A 158 1.71 -43.05 14.42
CA SER A 158 2.25 -44.03 13.48
C SER A 158 3.74 -43.75 13.27
N ALA A 159 4.54 -44.81 13.21
CA ALA A 159 5.98 -44.76 13.43
C ALA A 159 6.81 -44.81 12.12
N THR A 160 7.97 -44.17 12.17
CA THR A 160 9.26 -44.63 11.61
C THR A 160 9.36 -44.97 10.12
N SER A 161 10.12 -44.15 9.39
CA SER A 161 11.42 -44.51 8.75
C SER A 161 12.04 -43.20 8.22
N GLN A 162 13.14 -42.70 8.76
CA GLN A 162 14.51 -43.10 8.38
C GLN A 162 14.68 -43.27 6.86
N ASP A 163 15.20 -42.24 6.18
CA ASP A 163 16.60 -42.34 5.73
C ASP A 163 17.24 -40.95 5.50
N GLN A 164 18.42 -40.78 6.08
CA GLN A 164 19.42 -39.81 5.68
C GLN A 164 20.77 -40.53 5.82
N PRO A 165 21.54 -40.61 4.74
CA PRO A 165 22.98 -40.52 4.90
C PRO A 165 23.56 -39.37 4.08
N ALA A 166 24.38 -38.57 4.75
CA ALA A 166 25.22 -37.60 4.08
C ALA A 166 26.32 -38.29 3.27
N SER A 167 26.59 -37.78 2.06
CA SER A 167 27.88 -37.93 1.38
C SER A 167 28.40 -36.52 1.06
N LYS A 168 29.32 -35.94 1.86
CA LYS A 168 30.78 -36.12 1.88
C LYS A 168 31.50 -35.83 0.56
N THR A 169 32.35 -34.78 0.59
CA THR A 169 33.58 -34.61 -0.24
C THR A 169 33.38 -34.48 -1.78
N THR A 170 34.05 -33.60 -2.53
CA THR A 170 35.42 -33.07 -2.39
C THR A 170 35.58 -31.71 -3.10
N SER A 171 36.58 -30.97 -2.65
CA SER A 171 37.43 -30.01 -3.38
C SER A 171 37.48 -30.11 -4.92
N LYS A 172 37.63 -28.95 -5.62
CA LYS A 172 38.95 -28.52 -6.16
C LYS A 172 38.98 -27.11 -6.79
N THR A 173 40.07 -26.43 -6.52
CA THR A 173 40.55 -25.12 -7.00
C THR A 173 40.89 -25.05 -8.51
N THR A 174 40.53 -23.94 -9.16
CA THR A 174 41.31 -23.24 -10.23
C THR A 174 40.73 -21.82 -10.35
N THR A 175 41.41 -20.70 -10.09
CA THR A 175 42.77 -20.18 -10.42
C THR A 175 42.88 -19.61 -11.84
N THR A 176 43.33 -18.35 -11.91
CA THR A 176 43.73 -17.56 -13.11
C THR A 176 42.61 -17.22 -14.13
N LYS A 177 42.69 -16.12 -14.88
CA LYS A 177 43.88 -15.33 -15.25
C LYS A 177 43.59 -13.83 -15.42
N ALA A 178 44.56 -12.98 -15.10
CA ALA A 178 44.56 -11.58 -15.48
C ALA A 178 44.72 -11.42 -17.01
N SER A 179 44.16 -10.35 -17.56
CA SER A 179 44.54 -9.80 -18.87
C SER A 179 44.61 -8.28 -18.77
N THR A 180 45.78 -7.79 -18.38
CA THR A 180 46.25 -6.47 -18.80
C THR A 180 46.36 -6.45 -20.32
N LYS A 181 45.73 -5.48 -21.00
CA LYS A 181 46.16 -5.07 -22.34
C LYS A 181 46.12 -3.56 -22.49
N THR A 182 47.32 -3.01 -22.46
CA THR A 182 47.69 -1.62 -22.77
C THR A 182 47.31 -1.20 -24.20
N THR A 183 47.29 0.12 -24.39
CA THR A 183 47.24 0.95 -25.61
C THR A 183 45.85 1.49 -25.95
N LYS A 184 45.65 2.81 -26.11
CA LYS A 184 46.54 3.77 -26.79
C LYS A 184 46.15 5.21 -26.41
N ASP A 185 46.99 5.93 -25.68
CA ASP A 185 46.89 7.38 -25.59
C ASP A 185 47.11 8.00 -26.98
N ALA A 186 46.29 8.99 -27.29
CA ALA A 186 46.37 9.80 -28.49
C ALA A 186 46.33 11.25 -28.06
N GLU A 187 47.50 11.87 -27.91
CA GLU A 187 47.60 13.31 -27.75
C GLU A 187 48.52 13.92 -28.81
N LYS A 188 48.02 15.04 -29.36
CA LYS A 188 48.58 15.84 -30.44
C LYS A 188 49.44 16.97 -29.82
N PRO A 189 50.27 17.69 -30.58
CA PRO A 189 49.74 18.86 -31.31
C PRO A 189 50.14 18.92 -32.78
#